data_AF-A0A497I300-F1
#
_entry.id   AF-A0A497I300-F1
#
_cell.length_a   1.000
_cell.length_b   1.000
_cell.length_c   1.000
_cell.angle_alpha   90.00
_cell.angle_beta   90.00
_cell.angle_gamma   90.00
#
_symmetry.space_group_name_H-M   'P 1'
#
loop_
_entity.id
_entity.type
_entity.pdbx_description
1 polymer ?
#
loop_
_entity_poly.entity_id
_entity_poly.type
_entity_poly.pdbx_seq_one_letter_code
_entity_poly.pdbx_strand_id
1 'polypeptide(L)'
;MMGCLIMIGLLPESVKTFPFFHPLMILSDKEIKELVKKGVIMGFINLEKQITPNGFDLTVKEVLRVKGGGKLDFSNEERRISEAELLEWEDGELKLEPGVYKIRTNEIMNFPKDLVALVFPRSSLTRNGASIEAGVGDAGFQGRYELLLTVFKPITLKKDARIAQMVFLRMSSRAEREYEGIYKFI
;
A
#
# COMPACT_ATOMS: atom_id res chain seq x y z
N MET A 1 -27.71 5.87 7.58
CA MET A 1 -26.67 5.89 8.64
C MET A 1 -27.23 5.77 10.06
N MET A 2 -28.44 5.20 10.27
CA MET A 2 -29.10 5.21 11.59
C MET A 2 -28.96 3.88 12.37
N GLY A 3 -28.45 2.81 11.75
CA GLY A 3 -28.43 1.46 12.35
C GLY A 3 -27.22 1.15 13.24
N CYS A 4 -26.13 1.90 13.13
CA CYS A 4 -24.88 1.60 13.86
C CYS A 4 -24.80 2.31 15.23
N LEU A 5 -25.49 3.45 15.40
CA LEU A 5 -25.53 4.16 16.69
C LEU A 5 -26.35 3.43 17.76
N ILE A 6 -27.30 2.57 17.38
CA ILE A 6 -28.20 1.90 18.33
C ILE A 6 -27.46 0.82 19.15
N MET A 7 -26.40 0.24 18.61
CA MET A 7 -25.59 -0.77 19.31
C MET A 7 -24.70 -0.19 20.43
N ILE A 8 -24.38 1.11 20.38
CA ILE A 8 -23.55 1.77 21.41
C ILE A 8 -24.39 2.03 22.69
N GLY A 9 -25.69 2.22 22.55
CA GLY A 9 -26.60 2.49 23.66
C GLY A 9 -26.77 1.31 24.62
N LEU A 10 -26.67 0.08 24.11
CA LEU A 10 -26.94 -1.18 24.82
C LEU A 10 -25.71 -1.80 25.49
N LEU A 11 -24.53 -1.20 25.36
CA LEU A 11 -23.34 -1.66 26.05
C LEU A 11 -23.39 -1.24 27.54
N PRO A 12 -22.97 -2.13 28.47
CA PRO A 12 -22.93 -1.81 29.89
C PRO A 12 -22.11 -0.53 30.15
N GLU A 13 -22.41 0.24 31.21
CA GLU A 13 -21.66 1.45 31.58
C GLU A 13 -20.16 1.21 31.76
N SER A 14 -19.77 -0.02 32.12
CA SER A 14 -18.39 -0.47 32.19
C SER A 14 -17.66 -0.47 30.84
N VAL A 15 -18.36 -0.34 29.71
CA VAL A 15 -17.79 -0.24 28.35
C VAL A 15 -17.71 1.21 27.88
N LYS A 16 -18.57 2.09 28.40
CA LYS A 16 -18.63 3.52 28.04
C LYS A 16 -17.49 4.36 28.65
N THR A 17 -16.75 3.78 29.59
CA THR A 17 -15.65 4.44 30.33
C THR A 17 -14.26 3.85 30.03
N PHE A 18 -14.11 2.93 29.06
CA PHE A 18 -12.78 2.48 28.63
C PHE A 18 -12.15 3.49 27.66
N PRO A 19 -11.00 4.12 28.00
CA PRO A 19 -10.35 5.10 27.12
C PRO A 19 -9.64 4.49 25.92
N PHE A 20 -9.77 3.18 25.67
CA PHE A 20 -8.87 2.43 24.78
C PHE A 20 -9.57 1.43 23.86
N PHE A 21 -10.81 1.67 23.44
CA PHE A 21 -11.38 0.92 22.33
C PHE A 21 -11.27 1.76 21.05
N HIS A 22 -10.15 1.62 20.32
CA HIS A 22 -10.13 2.03 18.92
C HIS A 22 -10.60 0.82 18.11
N PRO A 23 -11.84 0.77 17.60
CA PRO A 23 -12.19 -0.28 16.67
C PRO A 23 -11.30 -0.15 15.42
N LEU A 24 -11.06 -1.27 14.73
CA LEU A 24 -10.43 -1.24 13.41
C LEU A 24 -11.30 -0.35 12.50
N MET A 25 -10.73 0.75 12.00
CA MET A 25 -11.47 1.74 11.20
C MET A 25 -10.72 2.05 9.91
N ILE A 26 -11.43 2.01 8.78
CA ILE A 26 -10.92 2.52 7.50
C ILE A 26 -10.90 4.05 7.57
N LEU A 27 -9.77 4.65 7.19
CA LEU A 27 -9.63 6.10 7.19
C LEU A 27 -10.31 6.75 5.99
N SER A 28 -11.00 7.85 6.26
CA SER A 28 -11.58 8.72 5.23
C SER A 28 -10.51 9.57 4.53
N ASP A 29 -10.86 10.12 3.36
CA ASP A 29 -10.08 11.13 2.66
C ASP A 29 -9.62 12.28 3.58
N LYS A 30 -10.49 12.77 4.46
CA LYS A 30 -10.18 13.81 5.45
C LYS A 30 -9.04 13.38 6.38
N GLU A 31 -9.08 12.16 6.90
CA GLU A 31 -8.03 11.63 7.78
C GLU A 31 -6.75 11.33 7.00
N ILE A 32 -6.85 10.87 5.75
CA ILE A 32 -5.69 10.65 4.87
C ILE A 32 -5.00 11.99 4.56
N LYS A 33 -5.74 13.08 4.36
CA LYS A 33 -5.16 14.45 4.25
C LYS A 33 -4.37 14.83 5.50
N GLU A 34 -4.82 14.45 6.69
CA GLU A 34 -4.07 14.67 7.93
C GLU A 34 -2.82 13.79 8.03
N LEU A 35 -2.85 12.55 7.53
CA LEU A 35 -1.64 11.71 7.42
C LEU A 35 -0.58 12.36 6.53
N VAL A 36 -1.00 12.93 5.39
CA VAL A 36 -0.11 13.67 4.47
C VAL A 36 0.52 14.87 5.17
N LYS A 37 -0.27 15.70 5.87
CA LYS A 37 0.24 16.84 6.64
C LYS A 37 1.25 16.43 7.71
N LYS A 38 1.09 15.25 8.31
CA LYS A 38 2.00 14.67 9.30
C LYS A 38 3.23 14.00 8.69
N GLY A 39 3.38 14.00 7.37
CA GLY A 39 4.52 13.40 6.68
C GLY A 39 4.48 11.87 6.64
N VAL A 40 3.31 11.26 6.85
CA VAL A 40 3.14 9.79 6.75
C VAL A 40 3.17 9.35 5.28
N ILE A 41 2.70 10.20 4.36
CA ILE A 41 2.72 9.98 2.91
C ILE A 41 3.48 11.14 2.28
N MET A 42 4.58 10.84 1.59
CA MET A 42 5.46 11.81 0.95
C MET A 42 5.80 11.37 -0.48
N GLY A 43 6.36 12.28 -1.30
CA GLY A 43 6.83 11.94 -2.66
C GLY A 43 5.71 11.64 -3.66
N PHE A 44 4.45 11.93 -3.32
CA PHE A 44 3.33 11.83 -4.25
C PHE A 44 3.44 12.87 -5.37
N ILE A 45 2.85 12.57 -6.52
CA ILE A 45 2.92 13.38 -7.73
C ILE A 45 1.86 14.48 -7.73
N ASN A 46 0.63 14.14 -7.33
CA ASN A 46 -0.47 15.09 -7.25
C ASN A 46 -1.49 14.66 -6.19
N LEU A 47 -1.54 15.39 -5.08
CA LEU A 47 -2.38 15.06 -3.93
C LEU A 47 -3.86 14.93 -4.27
N GLU A 48 -4.42 15.94 -4.96
CA GLU A 48 -5.85 15.99 -5.26
C GLU A 48 -6.28 14.88 -6.23
N LYS A 49 -5.39 14.42 -7.11
CA LYS A 49 -5.66 13.30 -8.02
C LYS A 49 -5.46 11.93 -7.37
N GLN A 50 -4.61 11.84 -6.34
CA GLN A 50 -4.25 10.58 -5.71
C GLN A 50 -5.11 10.25 -4.49
N ILE A 51 -5.65 11.24 -3.79
CA ILE A 51 -6.61 10.98 -2.72
C ILE A 51 -7.91 10.45 -3.31
N THR A 52 -8.40 9.36 -2.73
CA THR A 52 -9.72 8.80 -2.99
C THR A 52 -10.55 8.87 -1.70
N PRO A 53 -11.88 8.68 -1.75
CA PRO A 53 -12.76 8.85 -0.58
C PRO A 53 -12.32 8.07 0.68
N ASN A 54 -11.63 6.94 0.49
CA ASN A 54 -11.21 6.02 1.54
C ASN A 54 -9.83 5.40 1.24
N GLY A 55 -8.99 6.12 0.50
CA GLY A 55 -7.70 5.60 0.10
C GLY A 55 -6.78 6.63 -0.56
N PHE A 56 -5.64 6.12 -1.01
CA PHE A 56 -4.60 6.89 -1.67
C PHE A 56 -4.01 6.08 -2.83
N ASP A 57 -4.11 6.58 -4.05
CA ASP A 57 -3.56 5.93 -5.23
C ASP A 57 -2.02 6.00 -5.23
N LEU A 58 -1.37 4.86 -5.43
CA LEU A 58 0.08 4.71 -5.62
C LEU A 58 0.44 4.83 -7.10
N THR A 59 1.60 5.42 -7.38
CA THR A 59 2.06 5.69 -8.75
C THR A 59 3.38 4.98 -9.07
N VAL A 60 3.57 4.66 -10.35
CA VAL A 60 4.75 3.94 -10.85
C VAL A 60 5.96 4.87 -10.95
N LYS A 61 7.03 4.55 -10.20
CA LYS A 61 8.35 5.18 -10.34
C LYS A 61 9.25 4.39 -11.30
N GLU A 62 9.45 3.11 -10.98
CA GLU A 62 10.30 2.19 -11.72
C GLU A 62 9.55 0.88 -11.98
N VAL A 63 9.85 0.25 -13.11
CA VAL A 63 9.34 -1.08 -13.48
C VAL A 63 10.54 -1.99 -13.70
N LEU A 64 10.56 -3.15 -13.03
CA LEU A 64 11.62 -4.13 -13.17
C LEU A 64 11.04 -5.47 -13.62
N ARG A 65 11.63 -6.11 -14.62
CA ARG A 65 11.24 -7.44 -15.06
C ARG A 65 11.87 -8.50 -14.17
N VAL A 66 11.07 -9.40 -13.60
CA VAL A 66 11.58 -10.50 -12.77
C VAL A 66 12.22 -11.57 -13.67
N LYS A 67 13.46 -11.98 -13.37
CA LYS A 67 14.24 -12.89 -14.24
C LYS A 67 14.41 -14.31 -13.69
N GLY A 68 14.11 -14.55 -12.41
CA GLY A 68 14.29 -15.87 -11.79
C GLY A 68 13.32 -16.18 -10.64
N GLY A 69 13.67 -17.20 -9.85
CA GLY A 69 12.96 -17.58 -8.63
C GLY A 69 13.69 -17.18 -7.35
N GLY A 70 12.98 -17.20 -6.22
CA GLY A 70 13.53 -16.94 -4.89
C GLY A 70 13.72 -18.22 -4.06
N LYS A 71 14.17 -18.03 -2.81
CA LYS A 71 14.21 -19.03 -1.75
C LYS A 71 13.65 -18.38 -0.48
N LEU A 72 12.82 -19.11 0.25
CA LEU A 72 12.21 -18.67 1.51
C LEU A 72 12.53 -19.70 2.60
N ASP A 73 12.71 -19.22 3.82
CA ASP A 73 12.99 -19.99 5.02
C ASP A 73 12.26 -19.34 6.22
N PHE A 74 12.32 -19.98 7.37
CA PHE A 74 11.63 -19.49 8.58
C PHE A 74 12.34 -18.30 9.23
N SER A 75 13.67 -18.34 9.36
CA SER A 75 14.45 -17.29 10.04
C SER A 75 14.75 -16.08 9.15
N ASN A 76 14.57 -16.20 7.83
CA ASN A 76 15.01 -15.26 6.80
C ASN A 76 16.53 -15.25 6.56
N GLU A 77 17.30 -16.17 7.15
CA GLU A 77 18.75 -16.26 6.99
C GLU A 77 19.13 -16.85 5.62
N GLU A 78 18.32 -17.79 5.11
CA GLU A 78 18.52 -18.42 3.80
C GLU A 78 17.68 -17.77 2.69
N ARG A 79 16.98 -16.67 3.01
CA ARG A 79 16.10 -15.98 2.10
C ARG A 79 16.88 -15.38 0.93
N ARG A 80 16.42 -15.69 -0.29
CA ARG A 80 16.91 -15.11 -1.53
C ARG A 80 15.75 -14.55 -2.33
N ILE A 81 15.78 -13.25 -2.59
CA ILE A 81 14.78 -12.59 -3.44
C ILE A 81 15.21 -12.72 -4.90
N SER A 82 14.23 -12.93 -5.79
CA SER A 82 14.51 -13.02 -7.22
C SER A 82 15.11 -11.74 -7.79
N GLU A 83 16.11 -11.92 -8.66
CA GLU A 83 16.72 -10.86 -9.46
C GLU A 83 15.70 -10.22 -10.39
N ALA A 84 15.87 -8.92 -10.61
CA ALA A 84 15.05 -8.16 -11.53
C ALA A 84 15.88 -7.15 -12.31
N GLU A 85 15.49 -6.92 -13.56
CA GLU A 85 16.15 -6.02 -14.50
C GLU A 85 15.29 -4.76 -14.66
N LEU A 86 15.89 -3.58 -14.45
CA LEU A 86 15.19 -2.31 -14.64
C LEU A 86 14.84 -2.12 -16.12
N LEU A 87 13.60 -1.70 -16.38
CA LEU A 87 13.14 -1.33 -17.71
C LEU A 87 13.23 0.18 -17.91
N GLU A 88 13.79 0.59 -19.03
CA GLU A 88 13.92 2.01 -19.40
C GLU A 88 12.65 2.52 -20.06
N TRP A 89 12.23 3.73 -19.69
CA TRP A 89 11.07 4.38 -20.30
C TRP A 89 11.42 4.89 -21.70
N GLU A 90 10.57 4.58 -22.69
CA GLU A 90 10.66 5.13 -24.04
C GLU A 90 9.61 6.22 -24.19
N ASP A 91 10.02 7.48 -24.35
CA ASP A 91 9.12 8.64 -24.44
C ASP A 91 8.09 8.73 -23.29
N GLY A 92 8.47 8.25 -22.10
CA GLY A 92 7.61 8.24 -20.91
C GLY A 92 6.58 7.10 -20.88
N GLU A 93 6.70 6.13 -21.78
CA GLU A 93 5.87 4.93 -21.85
C GLU A 93 6.67 3.64 -21.71
N LEU A 94 6.00 2.59 -21.23
CA LEU A 94 6.51 1.22 -21.19
C LEU A 94 5.42 0.29 -21.69
N LYS A 95 5.72 -0.44 -22.78
CA LYS A 95 4.85 -1.51 -23.29
C LYS A 95 5.23 -2.81 -22.61
N LEU A 96 4.31 -3.37 -21.84
CA LEU A 96 4.52 -4.59 -21.09
C LEU A 96 3.76 -5.74 -21.74
N GLU A 97 4.50 -6.76 -22.17
CA GLU A 97 3.96 -8.04 -22.58
C GLU A 97 3.53 -8.88 -21.37
N PRO A 98 2.71 -9.94 -21.55
CA PRO A 98 2.35 -10.85 -20.48
C PRO A 98 3.59 -11.36 -19.72
N GLY A 99 3.54 -11.28 -18.39
CA GLY A 99 4.69 -11.57 -17.54
C GLY A 99 4.56 -11.01 -16.13
N VAL A 100 5.64 -11.16 -15.35
CA VAL A 100 5.73 -10.73 -13.96
C VAL A 100 6.78 -9.64 -13.81
N TYR A 101 6.37 -8.54 -13.19
CA TYR A 101 7.16 -7.33 -13.00
C TYR A 101 7.11 -6.89 -11.54
N LYS A 102 8.15 -6.21 -11.08
CA LYS A 102 8.15 -5.44 -9.83
C LYS A 102 7.93 -3.97 -10.15
N ILE A 103 7.07 -3.32 -9.39
CA ILE A 103 6.84 -1.88 -9.44
C ILE A 103 7.37 -1.27 -8.17
N ARG A 104 8.26 -0.27 -8.29
CA ARG A 104 8.57 0.63 -7.17
C ARG A 104 7.69 1.86 -7.26
N THR A 105 7.11 2.26 -6.14
CA THR A 105 6.21 3.41 -6.10
C THR A 105 6.95 4.74 -5.98
N ASN A 106 6.34 5.84 -6.44
CA ASN A 106 6.86 7.19 -6.19
C ASN A 106 6.69 7.63 -4.73
N GLU A 107 5.67 7.11 -4.06
CA GLU A 107 5.36 7.47 -2.69
C GLU A 107 6.34 6.83 -1.71
N ILE A 108 6.71 7.61 -0.69
CA ILE A 108 7.44 7.15 0.50
C ILE A 108 6.46 7.19 1.67
N MET A 109 6.38 6.09 2.41
CA MET A 109 5.54 5.96 3.59
C MET A 109 6.37 6.07 4.87
N ASN A 110 5.78 6.61 5.92
CA ASN A 110 6.34 6.69 7.26
C ASN A 110 5.24 6.40 8.30
N PHE A 111 4.94 5.13 8.50
CA PHE A 111 3.80 4.70 9.30
C PHE A 111 4.09 4.81 10.80
N PRO A 112 3.15 5.35 11.60
CA PRO A 112 3.20 5.23 13.04
C PRO A 112 2.89 3.79 13.49
N LYS A 113 3.02 3.52 14.79
CA LYS A 113 2.82 2.18 15.37
C LYS A 113 1.35 1.72 15.45
N ASP A 114 0.39 2.57 15.13
CA ASP A 114 -1.05 2.33 15.22
C ASP A 114 -1.75 2.41 13.86
N LEU A 115 -0.98 2.35 12.77
CA LEU A 115 -1.49 2.41 11.41
C LEU A 115 -1.04 1.19 10.64
N VAL A 116 -2.00 0.57 9.95
CA VAL A 116 -1.76 -0.47 8.96
C VAL A 116 -2.34 -0.04 7.63
N ALA A 117 -1.81 -0.54 6.52
CA ALA A 117 -2.41 -0.33 5.21
C ALA A 117 -2.52 -1.62 4.40
N LEU A 118 -3.55 -1.69 3.57
CA LEU A 118 -3.76 -2.73 2.58
C LEU A 118 -3.69 -2.11 1.18
N VAL A 119 -3.07 -2.79 0.22
CA VAL A 119 -2.92 -2.29 -1.14
C VAL A 119 -3.72 -3.18 -2.10
N PHE A 120 -4.52 -2.54 -2.94
CA PHE A 120 -5.37 -3.20 -3.93
C PHE A 120 -5.07 -2.64 -5.33
N PRO A 121 -5.16 -3.45 -6.40
CA PRO A 121 -5.06 -2.92 -7.76
C PRO A 121 -6.20 -1.94 -8.05
N ARG A 122 -5.92 -0.88 -8.83
CA ARG A 122 -6.99 -0.01 -9.34
C ARG A 122 -7.85 -0.81 -10.32
N SER A 123 -9.17 -0.60 -10.28
CA SER A 123 -10.11 -1.31 -11.15
C SER A 123 -9.84 -1.09 -12.65
N SER A 124 -9.25 0.05 -13.03
CA SER A 124 -8.81 0.28 -14.40
C SER A 124 -7.68 -0.66 -14.83
N LEU A 125 -6.74 -0.97 -13.94
CA LEU A 125 -5.65 -1.89 -14.23
C LEU A 125 -6.19 -3.32 -14.41
N THR A 126 -7.05 -3.77 -13.48
CA THR A 126 -7.65 -5.11 -13.54
C THR A 126 -8.48 -5.33 -14.80
N ARG A 127 -9.24 -4.31 -15.23
CA ARG A 127 -10.01 -4.36 -16.48
C ARG A 127 -9.16 -4.35 -17.75
N ASN A 128 -7.89 -3.97 -17.66
CA ASN A 128 -6.93 -4.06 -18.77
C ASN A 128 -6.12 -5.38 -18.74
N GLY A 129 -6.48 -6.34 -17.89
CA GLY A 129 -5.84 -7.64 -17.87
C GLY A 129 -4.49 -7.64 -17.14
N ALA A 130 -4.36 -6.85 -16.08
CA ALA A 130 -3.22 -6.90 -15.17
C ALA A 130 -3.65 -6.78 -13.70
N SER A 131 -2.89 -7.39 -12.79
CA SER A 131 -3.17 -7.39 -11.35
C SER A 131 -1.97 -6.89 -10.56
N ILE A 132 -2.23 -6.43 -9.33
CA ILE A 132 -1.21 -6.07 -8.36
C ILE A 132 -1.35 -7.00 -7.17
N GLU A 133 -0.25 -7.62 -6.78
CA GLU A 133 -0.09 -8.32 -5.53
C GLU A 133 0.86 -7.51 -4.63
N ALA A 134 0.47 -7.36 -3.36
CA ALA A 134 1.16 -6.51 -2.41
C ALA A 134 1.18 -7.14 -1.03
N GLY A 135 2.13 -6.71 -0.19
CA GLY A 135 2.15 -7.02 1.23
C GLY A 135 1.22 -6.13 2.05
N VAL A 136 1.24 -6.37 3.36
CA VAL A 136 0.63 -5.49 4.35
C VAL A 136 1.59 -4.33 4.64
N GLY A 137 1.05 -3.12 4.78
CA GLY A 137 1.77 -1.99 5.33
C GLY A 137 1.85 -2.06 6.83
N ASP A 138 2.90 -2.69 7.34
CA ASP A 138 3.06 -2.93 8.76
C ASP A 138 3.27 -1.64 9.57
N ALA A 139 2.84 -1.69 10.84
CA ALA A 139 3.05 -0.62 11.79
C ALA A 139 4.56 -0.30 11.95
N GLY A 140 4.91 0.98 11.89
CA GLY A 140 6.31 1.41 11.94
C GLY A 140 7.11 1.25 10.64
N PHE A 141 6.47 0.79 9.54
CA PHE A 141 7.11 0.73 8.23
C PHE A 141 7.51 2.13 7.75
N GLN A 142 8.72 2.26 7.20
CA GLN A 142 9.21 3.48 6.57
C GLN A 142 9.88 3.11 5.26
N GLY A 143 9.48 3.69 4.13
CA GLY A 143 10.05 3.39 2.82
C GLY A 143 9.03 3.38 1.69
N ARG A 144 9.49 2.98 0.51
CA ARG A 144 8.70 2.79 -0.72
C ARG A 144 8.12 1.39 -0.77
N TYR A 145 7.00 1.27 -1.47
CA TYR A 145 6.43 -0.03 -1.75
C TYR A 145 7.06 -0.63 -3.01
N GLU A 146 7.44 -1.89 -2.90
CA GLU A 146 7.61 -2.78 -4.04
C GLU A 146 6.35 -3.63 -4.19
N LEU A 147 5.71 -3.53 -5.35
CA LEU A 147 4.49 -4.26 -5.70
C LEU A 147 4.81 -5.26 -6.79
N LEU A 148 4.17 -6.43 -6.77
CA LEU A 148 4.23 -7.37 -7.88
C LEU A 148 3.12 -7.02 -8.87
N LEU A 149 3.49 -6.73 -10.11
CA LEU A 149 2.58 -6.55 -11.22
C LEU A 149 2.59 -7.82 -12.08
N THR A 150 1.43 -8.47 -12.16
CA THR A 150 1.22 -9.58 -13.08
C THR A 150 0.42 -9.08 -14.29
N VAL A 151 1.02 -9.14 -15.47
CA VAL A 151 0.41 -8.74 -16.74
C VAL A 151 -0.10 -10.01 -17.45
N PHE A 152 -1.41 -10.11 -17.66
CA PHE A 152 -2.04 -11.23 -18.38
C PHE A 152 -2.30 -10.91 -19.85
N LYS A 153 -2.49 -9.62 -20.18
CA LYS A 153 -2.65 -9.09 -21.54
C LYS A 153 -1.73 -7.88 -21.74
N PRO A 154 -1.21 -7.63 -22.94
CA PRO A 154 -0.33 -6.48 -23.18
C PRO A 154 -0.96 -5.17 -22.70
N ILE A 155 -0.20 -4.38 -21.95
CA ILE A 155 -0.60 -3.05 -21.48
C ILE A 155 0.51 -2.03 -21.75
N THR A 156 0.12 -0.76 -21.91
CA THR A 156 1.07 0.35 -21.88
C THR A 156 0.94 1.09 -20.56
N LEU A 157 2.03 1.19 -19.82
CA LEU A 157 2.14 2.08 -18.66
C LEU A 157 2.72 3.41 -19.10
N LYS A 158 2.18 4.49 -18.53
CA LYS A 158 2.85 5.80 -18.52
C LYS A 158 3.64 5.95 -17.25
N LYS A 159 4.74 6.71 -17.32
CA LYS A 159 5.47 7.15 -16.13
C LYS A 159 4.49 7.86 -15.18
N ASP A 160 4.63 7.59 -13.89
CA ASP A 160 3.77 8.12 -12.82
C ASP A 160 2.29 7.70 -12.90
N ALA A 161 1.95 6.69 -13.71
CA ALA A 161 0.59 6.17 -13.77
C ALA A 161 0.15 5.64 -12.40
N ARG A 162 -1.09 5.96 -12.01
CA ARG A 162 -1.74 5.40 -10.82
C ARG A 162 -2.14 3.95 -11.09
N ILE A 163 -1.60 2.99 -10.33
CA ILE A 163 -1.80 1.55 -10.59
C ILE A 163 -2.45 0.78 -9.45
N ALA A 164 -2.30 1.26 -8.21
CA ALA A 164 -2.86 0.63 -7.03
C ALA A 164 -3.45 1.69 -6.10
N GLN A 165 -4.32 1.28 -5.19
CA GLN A 165 -4.88 2.10 -4.15
C GLN A 165 -4.50 1.50 -2.79
N MET A 166 -3.99 2.34 -1.91
CA MET A 166 -3.76 2.03 -0.51
C MET A 166 -5.00 2.40 0.32
N VAL A 167 -5.43 1.49 1.18
CA VAL A 167 -6.50 1.69 2.16
C VAL A 167 -5.88 1.62 3.54
N PHE A 168 -6.04 2.69 4.33
CA PHE A 168 -5.46 2.80 5.65
C PHE A 168 -6.46 2.35 6.71
N LEU A 169 -5.98 1.61 7.71
CA LEU A 169 -6.77 1.22 8.86
C LEU A 169 -6.07 1.65 10.15
N ARG A 170 -6.85 2.26 11.04
CA ARG A 170 -6.42 2.51 12.42
C ARG A 170 -6.45 1.20 13.19
N MET A 171 -5.34 0.85 13.83
CA MET A 171 -5.23 -0.35 14.65
C MET A 171 -5.96 -0.17 15.98
N SER A 172 -6.27 -1.29 16.65
CA SER A 172 -6.97 -1.26 17.94
C SER A 172 -6.14 -0.70 19.09
N SER A 173 -4.82 -0.84 18.98
CA SER A 173 -3.83 -0.23 19.85
C SER A 173 -2.51 -0.10 19.08
N ARG A 174 -1.54 0.62 19.67
CA ARG A 174 -0.18 0.67 19.13
C ARG A 174 0.45 -0.71 19.19
N ALA A 175 1.13 -1.11 18.13
CA ALA A 175 1.91 -2.34 18.08
C ALA A 175 3.08 -2.29 19.08
N GLU A 176 3.28 -3.38 19.83
CA GLU A 176 4.45 -3.55 20.68
C GLU A 176 5.73 -3.76 19.86
N ARG A 177 5.61 -4.48 18.75
CA ARG A 177 6.67 -4.74 17.78
C ARG A 177 6.50 -3.85 16.56
N GLU A 178 7.60 -3.35 16.03
CA GLU A 178 7.61 -2.60 14.76
C GLU A 178 8.01 -3.52 13.60
N TYR A 179 7.82 -3.00 12.38
CA TYR A 179 8.44 -3.57 11.21
C TYR A 179 9.98 -3.54 11.30
N GLU A 180 10.59 -4.72 11.28
CA GLU A 180 12.05 -4.96 11.32
C GLU A 180 12.59 -5.59 10.02
N GLY A 181 11.78 -5.62 8.96
CA GLY A 181 12.18 -6.21 7.69
C GLY A 181 13.18 -5.36 6.90
N ILE A 182 13.86 -6.00 5.94
CA ILE A 182 14.92 -5.40 5.11
C ILE A 182 14.44 -4.33 4.12
N TYR A 183 13.12 -4.16 3.99
CA TYR A 183 12.52 -3.19 3.05
C TYR A 183 12.31 -1.80 3.67
N LYS A 184 12.80 -1.59 4.91
CA LYS A 184 12.78 -0.29 5.56
C LYS A 184 13.80 0.65 4.90
N PHE A 185 13.42 1.91 4.70
CA PHE A 185 14.23 3.00 4.13
C PHE A 185 14.63 2.86 2.65
N ILE A 186 13.96 1.98 1.89
CA ILE A 186 14.08 1.90 0.43
C ILE A 186 13.22 2.98 -0.24
#